data_AF-A0A967CST0-F1
#
_entry.id   AF-A0A967CST0-F1
#
_cell.length_a   1.000
_cell.length_b   1.000
_cell.length_c   1.000
_cell.angle_alpha   90.00
_cell.angle_beta   90.00
_cell.angle_gamma   90.00
#
_symmetry.space_group_name_H-M   'P 1'
#
loop_
_entity.id
_entity.type
_entity.pdbx_description
1 polymer ?
#
loop_
_entity_poly.entity_id
_entity_poly.type
_entity_poly.pdbx_seq_one_letter_code
_entity_poly.pdbx_strand_id
1 'polypeptide(L)'
;PLVDLIARGGQMNQLSQEINACLAGFGPAAESAVLELLRERNAETRRQACGLLQQIGTDKSLESLQKLVGDPDPALSQAAVEALRALQARQ
;
A
#
# COMPACT_ATOMS: atom_id res chain seq x y z
N PRO A 1 14.86 -5.71 -7.87
CA PRO A 1 14.57 -4.46 -7.13
C PRO A 1 13.51 -4.76 -6.06
N LEU A 2 13.39 -3.98 -4.97
CA LEU A 2 12.45 -4.30 -3.88
C LEU A 2 11.00 -4.53 -4.35
N VAL A 3 10.59 -3.81 -5.41
CA VAL A 3 9.30 -3.98 -6.11
C VAL A 3 9.13 -5.39 -6.72
N ASP A 4 10.16 -5.95 -7.36
CA ASP A 4 10.14 -7.33 -7.89
C ASP A 4 9.96 -8.38 -6.78
N LEU A 5 10.49 -8.09 -5.58
CA LEU A 5 10.42 -9.00 -4.44
C LEU A 5 8.99 -9.08 -3.87
N ILE A 6 8.25 -7.97 -3.93
CA ILE A 6 6.85 -7.89 -3.49
C ILE A 6 5.92 -8.50 -4.54
N ALA A 7 6.19 -8.26 -5.83
CA ALA A 7 5.45 -8.87 -6.93
C ALA A 7 5.59 -10.42 -6.94
N ARG A 8 6.78 -10.94 -6.58
CA ARG A 8 7.01 -12.38 -6.39
C ARG A 8 6.50 -12.91 -5.05
N GLY A 9 6.52 -12.09 -4.00
CA GLY A 9 6.05 -12.43 -2.66
C GLY A 9 4.55 -12.74 -2.57
N GLY A 10 3.74 -12.27 -3.52
CA GLY A 10 2.32 -12.62 -3.64
C GLY A 10 2.02 -14.12 -3.79
N GLN A 11 3.03 -14.95 -4.12
CA GLN A 11 2.89 -16.42 -4.12
C GLN A 11 3.30 -17.09 -2.78
N MET A 12 3.97 -16.39 -1.87
CA MET A 12 4.43 -16.91 -0.58
C MET A 12 3.92 -16.01 0.55
N ASN A 13 2.70 -16.28 1.02
CA ASN A 13 1.97 -15.55 2.07
C ASN A 13 2.74 -15.26 3.38
N GLN A 14 3.94 -15.82 3.59
CA GLN A 14 4.80 -15.53 4.75
C GLN A 14 5.81 -14.41 4.49
N LEU A 15 6.32 -14.24 3.26
CA LEU A 15 7.34 -13.23 2.95
C LEU A 15 6.77 -11.81 2.81
N SER A 16 5.51 -11.67 2.37
CA SER A 16 4.86 -10.35 2.24
C SER A 16 4.72 -9.62 3.58
N GLN A 17 4.46 -10.36 4.67
CA GLN A 17 4.35 -9.77 6.02
C GLN A 17 5.70 -9.26 6.52
N GLU A 18 6.79 -10.00 6.27
CA GLU A 18 8.14 -9.60 6.66
C GLU A 18 8.62 -8.37 5.89
N ILE A 19 8.33 -8.31 4.58
CA ILE A 19 8.64 -7.12 3.77
C ILE A 19 7.82 -5.92 4.23
N ASN A 20 6.54 -6.12 4.57
CA ASN A 20 5.69 -5.05 5.09
C ASN A 20 6.23 -4.46 6.40
N ALA A 21 6.62 -5.32 7.34
CA ALA A 21 7.22 -4.91 8.60
C ALA A 21 8.58 -4.23 8.40
N CYS A 22 9.37 -4.68 7.41
CA CYS A 22 10.66 -4.08 7.09
C CYS A 22 10.49 -2.68 6.47
N LEU A 23 9.54 -2.51 5.54
CA LEU A 23 9.21 -1.23 4.90
C LEU A 23 8.69 -0.18 5.88
N ALA A 24 7.96 -0.59 6.92
CA ALA A 24 7.57 0.31 8.01
C ALA A 24 8.77 1.00 8.69
N GLY A 25 9.94 0.36 8.68
CA GLY A 25 11.18 0.91 9.24
C GLY A 25 11.98 1.82 8.29
N PHE A 26 11.70 1.84 6.98
CA PHE A 26 12.52 2.57 5.99
C PHE A 26 12.08 4.02 5.73
N GLY A 27 10.97 4.49 6.31
CA GLY A 27 10.55 5.89 6.20
C GLY A 27 10.11 6.33 4.79
N PRO A 28 10.39 7.57 4.34
CA PRO A 28 9.84 8.17 3.10
C PRO A 28 10.15 7.40 1.80
N ALA A 29 11.23 6.61 1.79
CA ALA A 29 11.59 5.76 0.65
C ALA A 29 10.59 4.61 0.47
N ALA A 30 10.00 4.12 1.56
CA ALA A 30 8.97 3.09 1.52
C ALA A 30 7.67 3.64 0.93
N GLU A 31 7.28 4.87 1.25
CA GLU A 31 6.08 5.50 0.69
C GLU A 31 6.15 5.55 -0.85
N SER A 32 7.29 5.96 -1.41
CA SER A 32 7.49 6.03 -2.86
C SER A 32 7.38 4.66 -3.54
N ALA A 33 7.99 3.64 -2.94
CA ALA A 33 7.92 2.26 -3.45
C ALA A 33 6.48 1.71 -3.38
N VAL A 34 5.76 2.00 -2.30
CA VAL A 34 4.38 1.54 -2.12
C VAL A 34 3.42 2.23 -3.09
N LEU A 35 3.66 3.49 -3.44
CA LEU A 35 2.91 4.18 -4.49
C LEU A 35 3.10 3.52 -5.87
N GLU A 36 4.27 2.95 -6.16
CA GLU A 36 4.46 2.16 -7.39
C GLU A 36 3.66 0.86 -7.37
N LEU A 37 3.56 0.19 -6.21
CA LEU A 37 2.76 -1.02 -6.04
C LEU A 37 1.26 -0.81 -6.24
N LEU A 38 0.74 0.40 -6.02
CA LEU A 38 -0.66 0.72 -6.35
C LEU A 38 -0.95 0.62 -7.85
N ARG A 39 0.08 0.73 -8.70
CA ARG A 39 -0.05 0.62 -10.16
C ARG A 39 0.13 -0.82 -10.67
N GLU A 40 0.42 -1.76 -9.78
CA GLU A 40 0.59 -3.16 -10.16
C GLU A 40 -0.71 -3.81 -10.60
N ARG A 41 -0.58 -4.77 -11.51
CA ARG A 41 -1.74 -5.44 -12.11
C ARG A 41 -2.44 -6.38 -11.13
N ASN A 42 -1.68 -6.89 -10.16
CA ASN A 42 -2.16 -7.82 -9.16
C ASN A 42 -2.99 -7.11 -8.07
N ALA A 43 -4.25 -7.48 -7.94
CA ALA A 43 -5.16 -6.92 -6.94
C ALA A 43 -4.68 -7.15 -5.50
N GLU A 44 -4.03 -8.28 -5.23
CA GLU A 44 -3.43 -8.57 -3.92
C GLU A 44 -2.33 -7.56 -3.58
N THR A 45 -1.44 -7.29 -4.53
CA THR A 45 -0.35 -6.32 -4.35
C THR A 45 -0.89 -4.91 -4.13
N ARG A 46 -1.93 -4.49 -4.85
CA ARG A 46 -2.57 -3.18 -4.63
C ARG A 46 -3.20 -3.06 -3.24
N ARG A 47 -3.84 -4.14 -2.74
CA ARG A 47 -4.40 -4.16 -1.38
C ARG A 47 -3.34 -4.07 -0.30
N GLN A 48 -2.25 -4.84 -0.45
CA GLN A 48 -1.10 -4.79 0.48
C GLN A 48 -0.49 -3.39 0.50
N ALA A 49 -0.39 -2.73 -0.65
CA ALA A 49 0.07 -1.36 -0.74
C ALA A 49 -0.84 -0.39 0.02
N CYS A 50 -2.18 -0.49 -0.08
CA CYS A 50 -3.07 0.33 0.75
C CYS A 50 -2.86 0.10 2.26
N GLY A 51 -2.70 -1.16 2.70
CA GLY A 51 -2.42 -1.48 4.11
C GLY A 51 -1.09 -0.90 4.60
N LEU A 52 -0.08 -0.84 3.74
CA LEU A 52 1.19 -0.15 4.05
C LEU A 52 0.99 1.36 4.16
N LEU A 53 0.29 1.98 3.21
CA LEU A 53 0.02 3.43 3.26
C LEU A 53 -0.80 3.82 4.48
N GLN A 54 -1.63 2.92 5.01
CA GLN A 54 -2.29 3.13 6.30
C GLN A 54 -1.28 3.30 7.44
N GLN A 55 -0.09 2.68 7.38
CA GLN A 55 0.94 2.72 8.43
C GLN A 55 2.03 3.77 8.19
N ILE A 56 2.49 3.92 6.94
CA ILE A 56 3.63 4.78 6.57
C ILE A 56 3.26 5.98 5.71
N GLY A 57 2.02 6.06 5.24
CA GLY A 57 1.59 7.10 4.33
C GLY A 57 1.70 8.49 4.95
N THR A 58 1.94 9.47 4.10
CA THR A 58 1.92 10.90 4.44
C THR A 58 0.89 11.62 3.58
N ASP A 59 0.88 12.95 3.62
CA ASP A 59 0.01 13.78 2.78
C ASP A 59 0.14 13.47 1.28
N LYS A 60 1.32 12.98 0.84
CA LYS A 60 1.54 12.55 -0.54
C LYS A 60 0.71 11.32 -0.93
N SER A 61 0.40 10.47 0.05
CA SER A 61 -0.42 9.28 -0.14
C SER A 61 -1.91 9.59 -0.20
N LEU A 62 -2.36 10.70 0.39
CA LEU A 62 -3.78 11.09 0.42
C LEU A 62 -4.36 11.26 -0.98
N GLU A 63 -3.66 11.94 -1.89
CA GLU A 63 -4.14 12.15 -3.27
C GLU A 63 -4.24 10.82 -4.03
N SER A 64 -3.28 9.93 -3.81
CA SER A 64 -3.25 8.61 -4.46
C SER A 64 -4.36 7.70 -3.94
N LEU A 65 -4.58 7.69 -2.63
CA LEU A 65 -5.65 6.91 -2.01
C LEU A 65 -7.03 7.45 -2.37
N GLN A 66 -7.23 8.76 -2.47
CA GLN A 66 -8.51 9.33 -2.94
C GLN A 66 -8.91 8.84 -4.32
N LYS A 67 -7.94 8.70 -5.24
CA LYS A 67 -8.20 8.15 -6.59
C LYS A 67 -8.65 6.68 -6.52
N LEU A 68 -8.17 5.91 -5.54
CA LEU A 68 -8.49 4.49 -5.38
C LEU A 68 -9.84 4.23 -4.69
N VAL A 69 -10.41 5.19 -3.98
CA VAL A 69 -11.76 5.06 -3.41
C VAL A 69 -12.81 4.78 -4.48
N GLY A 70 -12.61 5.28 -5.71
CA GLY A 70 -13.48 5.03 -6.85
C GLY A 70 -13.13 3.80 -7.69
N ASP A 71 -12.19 2.95 -7.25
CA ASP A 71 -11.74 1.79 -8.01
C ASP A 71 -12.88 0.75 -8.16
N PRO A 72 -13.03 0.11 -9.34
CA PRO A 72 -14.05 -0.93 -9.54
C PRO A 72 -13.86 -2.17 -8.66
N ASP A 73 -12.66 -2.38 -8.11
CA ASP A 73 -12.43 -3.45 -7.13
C ASP A 73 -12.91 -3.00 -5.72
N PRO A 74 -14.00 -3.58 -5.20
CA PRO A 74 -14.55 -3.18 -3.90
C PRO A 74 -13.58 -3.44 -2.75
N ALA A 75 -12.72 -4.46 -2.85
CA ALA A 75 -11.74 -4.74 -1.81
C ALA A 75 -10.63 -3.68 -1.78
N LEU A 76 -10.26 -3.15 -2.94
CA LEU A 76 -9.27 -2.09 -3.05
C LEU A 76 -9.82 -0.73 -2.65
N SER A 77 -11.04 -0.41 -3.08
CA SER A 77 -11.77 0.80 -2.67
C SER A 77 -11.90 0.87 -1.15
N GLN A 78 -12.33 -0.24 -0.52
CA GLN A 78 -12.44 -0.32 0.94
C GLN A 78 -11.09 -0.11 1.64
N ALA A 79 -10.02 -0.76 1.16
CA ALA A 79 -8.68 -0.59 1.71
C ALA A 79 -8.17 0.86 1.57
N ALA A 80 -8.50 1.55 0.47
CA ALA A 80 -8.15 2.93 0.26
C ALA A 80 -8.90 3.88 1.22
N VAL A 81 -10.18 3.63 1.47
CA VAL A 81 -10.98 4.38 2.47
C VAL A 81 -10.42 4.21 3.87
N GLU A 82 -10.03 2.98 4.25
CA GLU A 82 -9.43 2.70 5.56
C GLU A 82 -8.08 3.38 5.72
N ALA A 83 -7.23 3.34 4.69
CA ALA A 83 -5.95 4.04 4.67
C ALA A 83 -6.13 5.56 4.81
N LEU A 84 -7.07 6.16 4.07
CA LEU A 84 -7.40 7.59 4.20
C LEU A 84 -7.84 7.95 5.60
N ARG A 85 -8.75 7.18 6.19
CA ARG A 85 -9.25 7.43 7.54
C ARG A 85 -8.13 7.35 8.58
N ALA A 86 -7.23 6.38 8.46
CA ALA A 86 -6.11 6.24 9.38
C ALA A 86 -5.11 7.39 9.25
N LEU A 87 -4.86 7.89 8.03
CA LEU A 87 -4.01 9.06 7.80
C LEU A 87 -4.64 10.33 8.37
N GLN A 88 -5.93 10.54 8.14
CA GLN A 88 -6.67 11.66 8.73
C GLN A 88 -6.73 11.61 10.26
N ALA A 89 -6.80 10.41 10.85
CA ALA A 89 -6.78 10.23 12.31
C ALA A 89 -5.40 10.45 12.94
N ARG A 90 -4.33 10.55 12.13
CA ARG A 90 -2.95 10.80 12.59
C ARG A 90 -2.50 12.25 12.45
N GLN A 91 -3.22 13.05 11.68
CA GLN A 91 -3.06 14.50 11.63
C GLN A 91 -3.72 15.16 12.84
#